data_AF-M6QLX5-F1
#
_entry.id   AF-M6QLX5-F1
#
_cell.length_a   1.000
_cell.length_b   1.000
_cell.length_c   1.000
_cell.angle_alpha   90.00
_cell.angle_beta   90.00
_cell.angle_gamma   90.00
#
_symmetry.space_group_name_H-M   'P 1'
#
loop_
_entity.id
_entity.type
_entity.pdbx_description
1 polymer ?
#
loop_
_entity_poly.entity_id
_entity_poly.type
_entity_poly.pdbx_seq_one_letter_code
_entity_poly.pdbx_strand_id
1 'polypeptide(L)'
;MQPTDLGLYKNLKIPDFEIRIGVGELGLSFVDRGNLFYYSHSVTEVERVLDYIETKWEQEGKRGLDIPFSRYLQVASNRNHEAA
;
A
#
# COMPACT_ATOMS: atom_id res chain seq x y z
N MET A 1 8.97 -21.76 23.17
CA MET A 1 8.20 -20.56 22.76
C MET A 1 8.42 -20.37 21.28
N GLN A 2 7.38 -20.50 20.46
CA GLN A 2 7.48 -20.25 19.01
C GLN A 2 7.64 -18.75 18.78
N PRO A 3 8.59 -18.29 17.93
CA PRO A 3 8.59 -16.91 17.49
C PRO A 3 7.46 -16.77 16.47
N THR A 4 6.37 -16.11 16.85
CA THR A 4 5.34 -15.64 15.91
C THR A 4 5.78 -14.29 15.35
N ASP A 5 6.94 -14.28 14.68
CA ASP A 5 7.36 -13.15 13.85
C ASP A 5 6.78 -13.38 12.44
N LEU A 6 5.44 -13.42 12.37
CA LEU A 6 4.71 -13.46 11.11
C LEU A 6 4.73 -12.05 10.52
N GLY A 7 5.81 -11.74 9.80
CA GLY A 7 5.77 -10.81 8.69
C GLY A 7 5.61 -9.34 9.07
N LEU A 8 6.44 -8.82 9.98
CA LEU A 8 6.76 -7.40 9.96
C LEU A 8 7.59 -7.10 8.71
N TYR A 9 6.90 -6.99 7.57
CA TYR A 9 7.45 -6.35 6.38
C TYR A 9 8.00 -5.00 6.83
N LYS A 10 9.31 -4.80 6.58
CA LYS A 10 10.11 -3.58 6.78
C LYS A 10 9.22 -2.38 7.14
N ASN A 11 9.29 -1.92 8.40
CA ASN A 11 8.56 -0.72 8.83
C ASN A 11 8.91 0.43 7.88
N LEU A 12 8.01 0.68 6.94
CA LEU A 12 8.06 1.85 6.10
C LEU A 12 8.02 3.06 7.03
N LYS A 13 9.02 3.94 6.92
CA LYS A 13 9.12 5.14 7.76
C LYS A 13 8.12 6.23 7.34
N ILE A 14 6.95 5.83 6.86
CA ILE A 14 5.85 6.74 6.55
C ILE A 14 5.02 6.85 7.84
N PRO A 15 4.97 8.03 8.50
CA PRO A 15 4.21 8.17 9.74
C PRO A 15 2.73 7.84 9.54
N ASP A 16 2.15 7.13 10.52
CA ASP A 16 0.74 6.71 10.55
C ASP A 16 0.29 5.70 9.47
N PHE A 17 1.20 5.26 8.60
CA PHE A 17 0.94 4.25 7.58
C PHE A 17 1.08 2.83 8.15
N GLU A 18 0.10 1.99 7.87
CA GLU A 18 0.04 0.60 8.32
C GLU A 18 -0.36 -0.33 7.17
N ILE A 19 0.29 -1.50 7.10
CA ILE A 19 -0.15 -2.61 6.26
C ILE A 19 -0.68 -3.69 7.18
N ARG A 20 -1.95 -4.07 6.99
CA ARG A 20 -2.64 -5.09 7.79
C ARG A 20 -2.92 -6.30 6.93
N ILE A 21 -2.66 -7.49 7.46
CA ILE A 21 -3.13 -8.74 6.88
C ILE A 21 -4.60 -8.89 7.23
N GLY A 22 -5.45 -9.07 6.23
CA GLY A 22 -6.88 -9.30 6.45
C GLY A 22 -7.10 -10.55 7.31
N VAL A 23 -7.89 -10.44 8.37
CA VAL A 23 -8.27 -11.60 9.19
C VAL A 23 -9.36 -12.37 8.45
N GLY A 24 -9.05 -13.56 7.95
CA GLY A 24 -9.99 -14.44 7.24
C GLY A 24 -9.88 -14.43 5.72
N GLU A 25 -9.15 -13.48 5.13
CA GLU A 25 -8.86 -13.43 3.69
C GLU A 25 -7.38 -13.10 3.44
N LEU A 26 -6.77 -13.73 2.43
CA LEU A 26 -5.35 -13.60 2.04
C LEU A 26 -5.01 -12.22 1.41
N GLY A 27 -5.67 -11.15 1.84
CA GLY A 27 -5.49 -9.80 1.31
C GLY A 27 -4.68 -8.89 2.23
N LEU A 28 -4.03 -7.89 1.65
CA LEU A 28 -3.31 -6.83 2.35
C LEU A 28 -4.08 -5.53 2.27
N SER A 29 -4.35 -4.94 3.45
CA SER A 29 -5.02 -3.66 3.63
C SER A 29 -4.02 -2.57 3.96
N PHE A 30 -4.11 -1.45 3.26
CA PHE A 30 -3.25 -0.29 3.42
C PHE A 30 -4.06 0.80 4.12
N VAL A 31 -3.53 1.25 5.24
CA VAL A 31 -4.25 2.09 6.20
C VAL A 31 -3.39 3.30 6.56
N ASP A 32 -4.01 4.46 6.70
CA ASP A 32 -3.35 5.69 7.19
C ASP A 32 -4.22 6.28 8.30
N ARG A 33 -3.66 6.41 9.52
CA ARG A 33 -4.39 6.80 10.75
C ARG A 33 -5.66 5.97 11.00
N GLY A 34 -5.60 4.67 10.72
CA GLY A 34 -6.76 3.77 10.86
C GLY A 34 -7.76 3.79 9.71
N ASN A 35 -7.61 4.67 8.70
CA ASN A 35 -8.51 4.71 7.54
C ASN A 35 -7.96 3.87 6.39
N LEU A 36 -8.77 2.91 5.93
CA LEU A 36 -8.46 2.09 4.76
C LEU A 36 -8.48 2.96 3.50
N PHE A 37 -7.42 2.89 2.71
CA PHE A 37 -7.34 3.60 1.42
C PHE A 37 -6.99 2.70 0.23
N TYR A 38 -6.45 1.51 0.48
CA TYR A 38 -6.20 0.52 -0.58
C TYR A 38 -6.23 -0.91 -0.03
N TYR A 39 -6.64 -1.86 -0.87
CA TYR A 39 -6.70 -3.29 -0.54
C TYR A 39 -6.45 -4.13 -1.79
N SER A 40 -5.66 -5.19 -1.67
CA SER A 40 -5.51 -6.18 -2.75
C SER A 40 -5.12 -7.56 -2.20
N HIS A 41 -5.52 -8.60 -2.93
CA HIS A 41 -5.08 -9.98 -2.73
C HIS A 41 -3.90 -10.38 -3.63
N SER A 42 -3.54 -9.54 -4.59
CA SER A 42 -2.47 -9.80 -5.53
C SER A 42 -1.16 -9.25 -5.01
N VAL A 43 -0.18 -10.13 -4.75
CA VAL A 43 1.16 -9.73 -4.29
C VAL A 43 1.80 -8.74 -5.27
N THR A 44 1.66 -8.96 -6.58
CA THR A 44 2.21 -8.06 -7.60
C THR A 44 1.57 -6.67 -7.58
N GLU A 45 0.27 -6.57 -7.31
CA GLU A 45 -0.39 -5.27 -7.18
C GLU A 45 0.04 -4.54 -5.90
N VAL A 46 0.18 -5.29 -4.81
CA VAL A 46 0.67 -4.78 -3.52
C VAL A 46 2.07 -4.18 -3.69
N GLU A 47 3.00 -4.91 -4.31
CA GLU A 47 4.38 -4.42 -4.52
C GLU A 47 4.39 -3.12 -5.33
N ARG A 48 3.64 -3.05 -6.44
CA ARG A 48 3.57 -1.82 -7.26
C ARG A 48 2.97 -0.64 -6.51
N VAL A 49 1.89 -0.88 -5.76
CA VAL A 49 1.24 0.19 -5.00
C VAL A 49 2.14 0.64 -3.85
N LEU A 50 2.86 -0.27 -3.21
CA LEU A 50 3.82 0.05 -2.18
C LEU A 50 4.95 0.96 -2.71
N ASP A 51 5.60 0.56 -3.79
CA ASP A 51 6.65 1.34 -4.46
C ASP A 51 6.16 2.74 -4.86
N TYR A 52 4.92 2.83 -5.35
CA TYR A 52 4.32 4.11 -5.71
C TYR A 52 4.06 5.01 -4.50
N ILE A 53 3.57 4.46 -3.38
CA ILE A 53 3.35 5.21 -2.14
C ILE A 53 4.69 5.71 -1.60
N GLU A 54 5.71 4.85 -1.57
CA GLU A 54 7.07 5.21 -1.18
C GLU A 54 7.58 6.40 -2.01
N THR A 55 7.48 6.29 -3.33
CA THR A 55 7.90 7.35 -4.26
C THR A 55 7.17 8.66 -4.00
N LYS A 56 5.85 8.62 -3.80
CA LYS A 56 5.03 9.82 -3.55
C LYS A 56 5.31 10.45 -2.20
N TRP A 57 5.62 9.65 -1.19
CA TRP A 57 6.06 10.15 0.10
C TRP A 57 7.42 10.83 -0.01
N GLU A 58 8.41 10.19 -0.61
CA GLU A 58 9.78 10.71 -0.69
C GLU A 58 9.89 11.98 -1.55
N GLN A 59 9.16 12.04 -2.67
CA GLN A 59 9.26 13.14 -3.62
C GLN A 59 8.31 14.31 -3.33
N GLU A 60 7.10 14.01 -2.85
CA GLU A 60 6.02 15.00 -2.72
C GLU A 60 5.53 15.17 -1.28
N GLY A 61 5.97 14.34 -0.33
CA GLY A 61 5.45 14.32 1.04
C GLY A 61 3.98 13.92 1.14
N LYS A 62 3.42 13.30 0.08
CA LYS A 62 2.02 12.89 0.03
C LYS A 62 1.82 11.57 0.76
N ARG A 63 0.82 11.53 1.64
CA ARG A 63 0.43 10.30 2.33
C ARG A 63 -0.54 9.47 1.51
N GLY A 64 -0.85 8.27 1.99
CA GLY A 64 -1.77 7.36 1.32
C GLY A 64 -3.14 7.98 1.04
N LEU A 65 -3.72 8.66 2.04
CA LEU A 65 -5.03 9.30 1.90
C LEU A 65 -5.04 10.54 1.01
N ASP A 66 -3.88 11.18 0.80
CA ASP A 66 -3.77 12.36 -0.06
C ASP A 66 -3.76 12.00 -1.55
N ILE A 67 -3.57 10.71 -1.87
CA ILE A 67 -3.52 10.19 -3.23
C ILE A 67 -4.93 9.74 -3.64
N PRO A 68 -5.47 10.20 -4.77
CA PRO A 68 -6.77 9.76 -5.25
C PRO A 68 -6.80 8.25 -5.48
N PHE A 69 -7.85 7.56 -5.03
CA PHE A 69 -7.99 6.11 -5.16
C PHE A 69 -7.83 5.61 -6.61
N SER A 70 -8.28 6.40 -7.59
CA SER A 70 -8.12 6.10 -9.02
C SER A 70 -6.65 5.94 -9.46
N ARG A 71 -5.70 6.61 -8.80
CA ARG A 71 -4.27 6.43 -9.05
C ARG A 71 -3.79 5.06 -8.61
N TYR A 72 -4.27 4.56 -7.48
CA TYR A 72 -3.94 3.20 -7.03
C TYR A 72 -4.44 2.14 -8.01
N LEU A 73 -5.65 2.30 -8.54
CA LEU A 73 -6.18 1.40 -9.58
C LEU A 73 -5.33 1.42 -10.85
N GLN A 74 -4.85 2.59 -11.27
CA GLN A 74 -3.97 2.72 -12.44
C GLN A 74 -2.64 2.00 -12.22
N VAL A 75 -1.99 2.24 -11.08
CA VAL A 75 -0.71 1.62 -10.70
C VAL A 75 -0.86 0.10 -10.57
N ALA A 76 -1.89 -0.37 -9.87
CA ALA A 76 -2.15 -1.79 -9.68
C ALA A 76 -2.33 -2.52 -11.03
N SER A 77 -3.13 -1.93 -11.92
CA SER A 77 -3.42 -2.49 -13.24
C SER A 77 -2.23 -2.46 -14.23
N ASN A 78 -1.09 -1.85 -13.86
CA ASN A 78 0.02 -1.55 -14.76
C ASN A 78 -0.41 -0.79 -16.03
N ARG A 79 -1.57 -0.12 -15.99
CA ARG A 79 -1.98 0.80 -17.03
C ARG A 79 -1.26 2.10 -16.76
N ASN A 80 -0.01 2.18 -17.23
CA ASN A 80 0.57 3.47 -17.59
C ASN A 80 -0.30 4.06 -18.69
N HIS A 81 -1.34 4.80 -18.31
CA HIS A 81 -1.92 5.80 -19.20
C HIS A 81 -0.95 6.98 -19.26
N GLU A 82 0.22 6.75 -19.86
CA GLU A 82 0.75 7.74 -20.80
C GLU A 82 -0.15 7.67 -22.03
N ALA A 83 -1.37 8.18 -21.88
CA ALA A 83 -2.24 8.52 -22.98
C ALA A 83 -2.38 10.03 -22.95
N ALA A 84 -1.42 10.69 -23.60
CA ALA A 84 -1.56 12.00 -24.23
C ALA A 84 -0.51 12.08 -25.35
#